data_AF-A0A8T3NBP5-F1
#
_entry.id   AF-A0A8T3NBP5-F1
#
_cell.length_a   1.000
_cell.length_b   1.000
_cell.length_c   1.000
_cell.angle_alpha   90.00
_cell.angle_beta   90.00
_cell.angle_gamma   90.00
#
_symmetry.space_group_name_H-M   'P 1'
#
loop_
_entity.id
_entity.type
_entity.pdbx_description
1 polymer ?
#
loop_
_entity_poly.entity_id
_entity_poly.type
_entity_poly.pdbx_seq_one_letter_code
_entity_poly.pdbx_strand_id
1 'polypeptide(L)'
;MTLIYPRVKPLTLERAEELGADPRRQHLIDQILFASTIEEVNAALLTRHAWLVANPDDIGVLEIGEVLAYLEEDLAEPEVPNAVTVAAPPSERRVRDIVDGAGVKPHS
;
A
#
# COMPACT_ATOMS: atom_id res chain seq x y z
N MET A 1 6.71 0.17 -25.87
CA MET A 1 7.71 1.25 -25.95
C MET A 1 8.90 0.78 -25.12
N THR A 2 10.09 0.61 -25.70
CA THR A 2 11.25 0.11 -24.96
C THR A 2 11.99 1.28 -24.33
N LEU A 3 12.08 1.33 -23.00
CA LEU A 3 12.88 2.33 -22.30
C LEU A 3 14.36 1.95 -22.43
N ILE A 4 15.17 2.88 -22.94
CA ILE A 4 16.62 2.71 -23.06
C ILE A 4 17.26 3.63 -22.04
N TYR A 5 17.80 3.05 -20.97
CA TYR A 5 18.59 3.79 -20.00
C TYR A 5 20.02 3.98 -20.52
N PRO A 6 20.60 5.18 -20.39
CA PRO A 6 22.02 5.37 -20.67
C PRO A 6 22.88 4.51 -19.73
N ARG A 7 24.12 4.24 -20.14
CA ARG A 7 25.07 3.53 -19.26
C ARG A 7 25.37 4.37 -18.02
N VAL A 8 25.20 3.75 -16.85
CA VAL A 8 25.59 4.31 -15.57
C VAL A 8 27.11 4.51 -15.54
N LYS A 9 27.53 5.71 -15.15
CA LYS A 9 28.94 6.01 -14.87
C LYS A 9 29.14 5.99 -13.35
N PRO A 10 30.37 5.77 -12.86
CA PRO A 10 30.66 5.92 -11.44
C PRO A 10 30.24 7.31 -10.95
N LEU A 11 29.47 7.36 -9.87
CA LEU A 11 29.01 8.60 -9.26
C LEU A 11 30.20 9.32 -8.61
N THR A 12 30.49 10.55 -9.03
CA THR A 12 31.48 11.40 -8.39
C THR A 12 30.85 12.15 -7.21
N LEU A 13 31.67 12.64 -6.27
CA LEU A 13 31.17 13.42 -5.13
C LEU A 13 30.44 14.69 -5.56
N GLU A 14 31.04 15.47 -6.46
CA GLU A 14 30.44 16.69 -7.04
C GLU A 14 29.08 16.39 -7.66
N ARG A 15 28.97 15.29 -8.42
CA ARG A 15 27.73 14.89 -9.06
C ARG A 15 26.66 14.46 -8.04
N ALA A 16 27.06 13.78 -6.97
CA ALA A 16 26.15 13.42 -5.89
C ALA A 16 25.60 14.66 -5.17
N GLU A 17 26.43 15.68 -4.96
CA GLU A 17 26.03 16.97 -4.38
C GLU A 17 25.06 17.72 -5.31
N GLU A 18 25.34 17.78 -6.61
CA GLU A 18 24.44 18.36 -7.61
C GLU A 18 23.06 17.70 -7.60
N LEU A 19 23.03 16.36 -7.63
CA LEU A 19 21.78 15.60 -7.60
C LEU A 19 21.02 15.85 -6.29
N GLY A 20 21.72 15.83 -5.15
CA GLY A 20 21.14 16.11 -3.84
C GLY A 20 20.57 17.52 -3.70
N ALA A 21 21.12 18.49 -4.43
CA ALA A 21 20.65 19.87 -4.44
C ALA A 21 19.54 20.15 -5.48
N ASP A 22 19.26 19.23 -6.41
CA ASP A 22 18.25 19.47 -7.45
C ASP A 22 16.82 19.38 -6.86
N PRO A 23 16.05 20.49 -6.84
CA PRO A 23 14.72 20.49 -6.26
C PRO A 23 13.73 19.58 -7.01
N ARG A 24 13.98 19.30 -8.29
CA ARG A 24 13.14 18.38 -9.08
C ARG A 24 13.31 16.94 -8.60
N ARG A 25 14.50 16.58 -8.11
CA ARG A 25 14.76 15.29 -7.50
C ARG A 25 13.95 15.12 -6.23
N GLN A 26 13.95 16.13 -5.36
CA GLN A 26 13.17 16.09 -4.13
C GLN A 26 11.66 16.00 -4.43
N HIS A 27 11.17 16.79 -5.39
CA HIS A 27 9.77 16.73 -5.80
C HIS A 27 9.36 15.34 -6.31
N LEU A 28 10.20 14.68 -7.11
CA LEU A 28 9.98 13.30 -7.55
C LEU A 28 9.92 12.33 -6.36
N ILE A 29 10.86 12.45 -5.41
CA ILE A 29 10.88 11.61 -4.21
C ILE A 29 9.58 11.79 -3.42
N ASP A 30 9.14 13.03 -3.23
CA ASP A 30 7.89 13.33 -2.53
C ASP A 30 6.68 12.74 -3.27
N GLN A 31 6.62 12.85 -4.60
CA GLN A 31 5.57 12.23 -5.41
C GLN A 31 5.52 10.71 -5.22
N ILE A 32 6.67 10.04 -5.15
CA ILE A 32 6.75 8.59 -4.93
C ILE A 32 6.28 8.22 -3.52
N LEU A 33 6.75 8.93 -2.50
CA LEU A 33 6.46 8.61 -1.10
C LEU A 33 5.00 8.86 -0.71
N PHE A 34 4.34 9.82 -1.37
CA PHE A 34 2.97 10.22 -1.04
C PHE A 34 1.92 9.75 -2.07
N ALA A 35 2.32 8.97 -3.08
CA ALA A 35 1.37 8.37 -4.01
C ALA A 35 0.42 7.43 -3.28
N SER A 36 -0.88 7.61 -3.47
CA SER A 36 -1.94 6.89 -2.76
C SER A 36 -3.01 6.30 -3.68
N THR A 37 -2.93 6.61 -4.97
CA THR A 37 -3.83 6.14 -6.01
C THR A 37 -3.06 5.55 -7.17
N ILE A 38 -3.71 4.68 -7.95
CA ILE A 38 -3.11 4.06 -9.13
C ILE A 38 -2.66 5.13 -10.14
N GLU A 39 -3.42 6.21 -10.29
CA GLU A 39 -3.06 7.33 -11.16
C GLU A 39 -1.80 8.07 -10.68
N GLU A 40 -1.67 8.31 -9.38
CA GLU A 40 -0.49 8.93 -8.78
C GLU A 40 0.73 8.03 -8.89
N VAL A 41 0.58 6.73 -8.65
CA VAL A 41 1.64 5.74 -8.80
C VAL A 41 2.13 5.68 -10.26
N ASN A 42 1.21 5.61 -11.22
CA ASN A 42 1.55 5.66 -12.65
C ASN A 42 2.26 6.97 -13.03
N ALA A 43 1.79 8.11 -12.52
CA ALA A 43 2.43 9.41 -12.77
C ALA A 43 3.85 9.46 -12.17
N ALA A 44 4.04 8.97 -10.95
CA ALA A 44 5.33 8.89 -10.28
C ALA A 44 6.29 7.97 -11.04
N LEU A 45 5.81 6.83 -11.55
CA LEU A 45 6.58 5.90 -12.37
C LEU A 45 7.06 6.54 -13.68
N LEU A 46 6.19 7.28 -14.38
CA LEU A 46 6.57 8.02 -15.58
C LEU A 46 7.60 9.11 -15.30
N THR A 47 7.42 9.87 -14.22
CA THR A 47 8.36 10.92 -13.82
C THR A 47 9.71 10.33 -13.42
N ARG A 48 9.71 9.21 -12.69
CA ARG A 48 10.93 8.46 -12.35
C ARG A 48 11.69 7.99 -13.58
N HIS A 49 10.98 7.42 -14.56
CA HIS A 49 11.61 7.00 -15.82
C HIS A 49 12.25 8.17 -16.56
N ALA A 50 11.55 9.30 -16.67
CA ALA A 50 12.10 10.50 -17.30
C ALA A 50 13.35 11.00 -16.56
N TRP A 51 13.34 10.97 -15.22
CA TRP A 51 14.48 11.34 -14.41
C TRP A 51 15.69 10.45 -14.65
N LEU A 52 15.51 9.12 -14.63
CA LEU A 52 16.61 8.15 -14.77
C LEU A 52 17.16 8.08 -16.20
N VAL A 53 16.39 8.50 -17.20
CA VAL A 53 16.94 8.71 -18.55
C VAL A 53 17.91 9.90 -18.57
N ALA A 54 17.63 10.96 -17.82
CA ALA A 54 18.49 12.14 -17.73
C ALA A 54 19.64 11.98 -16.72
N ASN A 55 19.40 11.23 -15.64
CA ASN A 55 20.28 11.05 -14.48
C ASN A 55 20.41 9.55 -14.15
N PRO A 56 21.00 8.74 -15.04
CA PRO A 56 21.07 7.28 -14.89
C PRO A 56 21.89 6.83 -13.67
N ASP A 57 22.73 7.72 -13.14
CA ASP A 57 23.64 7.52 -12.01
C ASP A 57 23.04 7.89 -10.65
N ASP A 58 21.78 8.36 -10.60
CA ASP A 58 21.09 8.68 -9.36
C ASP A 58 20.62 7.42 -8.64
N ILE A 59 21.52 6.83 -7.85
CA ILE A 59 21.28 5.60 -7.10
C ILE A 59 20.10 5.74 -6.14
N GLY A 60 19.92 6.90 -5.49
CA GLY A 60 18.81 7.08 -4.55
C GLY A 60 17.44 7.04 -5.22
N VAL A 61 17.31 7.58 -6.45
CA VAL A 61 16.06 7.46 -7.23
C VAL A 61 15.88 6.05 -7.82
N LEU A 62 16.98 5.34 -8.10
CA LEU A 62 16.90 3.92 -8.45
C LEU A 62 16.30 3.11 -7.30
N GLU A 63 16.85 3.25 -6.09
CA GLU A 63 16.43 2.52 -4.89
C GLU A 63 14.98 2.81 -4.49
N ILE A 64 14.58 4.09 -4.45
CA ILE A 64 13.20 4.44 -4.06
C ILE A 64 12.14 3.95 -5.06
N GLY A 65 12.55 3.52 -6.26
CA GLY A 65 11.65 2.86 -7.21
C GLY A 65 11.03 1.56 -6.67
N GLU A 66 11.66 0.92 -5.69
CA GLU A 66 11.10 -0.25 -5.01
C GLU A 66 9.79 0.10 -4.26
N VAL A 67 9.68 1.33 -3.74
CA VAL A 67 8.45 1.81 -3.07
C VAL A 67 7.26 1.81 -4.05
N LEU A 68 7.48 2.21 -5.31
CA LEU A 68 6.42 2.18 -6.32
C LEU A 68 5.92 0.76 -6.58
N ALA A 69 6.80 -0.23 -6.59
CA ALA A 69 6.41 -1.62 -6.79
C ALA A 69 5.50 -2.11 -5.64
N TYR A 70 5.85 -1.80 -4.39
CA TYR A 70 5.01 -2.13 -3.24
C TYR A 70 3.66 -1.41 -3.28
N LEU A 71 3.62 -0.13 -3.66
CA LEU A 71 2.36 0.61 -3.79
C LEU A 71 1.48 0.04 -4.93
N GLU A 72 2.07 -0.38 -6.05
CA GLU A 72 1.33 -1.06 -7.13
C GLU A 72 0.74 -2.39 -6.64
N GLU A 73 1.50 -3.18 -5.87
CA GLU A 73 1.02 -4.44 -5.30
C GLU A 73 -0.13 -4.21 -4.30
N ASP A 74 0.04 -3.29 -3.34
CA ASP A 74 -0.97 -2.96 -2.33
C ASP A 74 -2.29 -2.48 -2.97
N LEU A 75 -2.22 -1.73 -4.07
CA LEU A 75 -3.40 -1.23 -4.79
C LEU A 75 -4.01 -2.25 -5.76
N ALA A 76 -3.24 -3.25 -6.20
CA ALA A 76 -3.68 -4.30 -7.11
C ALA A 76 -4.38 -5.45 -6.38
N GLU A 77 -4.12 -5.65 -5.09
CA GLU A 77 -4.86 -6.61 -4.30
C GLU A 77 -6.31 -6.14 -4.13
N PRO A 78 -7.31 -6.89 -4.66
CA PRO A 78 -8.69 -6.60 -4.27
C PRO A 78 -8.77 -6.80 -2.77
N GLU A 79 -9.28 -5.80 -2.02
CA GLU A 79 -9.75 -6.02 -0.66
C GLU A 79 -10.69 -7.22 -0.73
N VAL A 80 -10.21 -8.40 -0.35
CA VAL A 80 -11.08 -9.55 -0.16
C VAL A 80 -11.98 -9.10 0.97
N PRO A 81 -13.29 -8.85 0.76
CA PRO A 81 -14.14 -8.57 1.88
C PRO A 81 -14.04 -9.81 2.74
N ASN A 82 -13.48 -9.66 3.92
CA ASN A 82 -13.49 -10.68 4.95
C ASN A 82 -14.98 -10.90 5.24
N ALA A 83 -15.59 -11.81 4.48
CA ALA A 83 -16.90 -12.35 4.74
C ALA A 83 -16.74 -13.27 5.95
N VAL A 84 -16.45 -12.67 7.11
CA VAL A 84 -16.93 -13.20 8.36
C VAL A 84 -18.44 -13.00 8.28
N THR A 85 -19.09 -13.97 7.62
CA THR A 85 -20.50 -14.26 7.80
C THR A 85 -20.65 -14.62 9.26
N VAL A 86 -20.77 -13.62 10.14
CA VAL A 86 -21.46 -13.81 11.40
C VAL A 86 -22.91 -14.02 10.98
N ALA A 87 -23.25 -15.29 10.76
CA ALA A 87 -24.64 -15.70 10.67
C ALA A 87 -25.37 -15.04 11.84
N ALA A 88 -26.32 -14.18 11.52
CA ALA A 88 -27.17 -13.54 12.50
C ALA A 88 -27.73 -14.63 13.44
N PRO A 89 -27.58 -14.52 14.77
CA PRO A 89 -28.35 -15.40 15.64
C PRO A 89 -29.84 -15.13 15.38
N PRO A 90 -30.65 -16.19 15.23
CA PRO A 90 -32.07 -16.04 14.94
C PRO A 90 -32.73 -15.24 16.07
N SER A 91 -33.53 -14.26 15.67
CA SER A 91 -34.36 -13.41 16.51
C SER A 91 -35.02 -14.21 17.65
N GLU A 92 -34.65 -13.89 18.89
CA GLU A 92 -35.32 -14.40 20.09
C GLU A 92 -36.81 -14.02 20.07
N ARG A 93 -37.65 -14.96 19.63
CA ARG A 93 -39.08 -14.97 19.94
C ARG A 93 -39.61 -16.39 20.04
N ARG A 94 -39.62 -16.89 21.27
CA ARG A 94 -40.70 -17.65 21.96
C ARG A 94 -40.07 -18.20 23.24
N VAL A 95 -40.29 -17.58 24.40
CA VAL A 95 -41.49 -17.75 25.25
C VAL A 95 -42.00 -19.19 25.25
N ARG A 96 -41.78 -19.84 26.40
CA ARG A 96 -42.31 -21.11 26.94
C ARG A 96 -41.45 -22.35 26.77
N ASP A 97 -41.37 -23.04 27.90
CA ASP A 97 -40.94 -24.42 28.13
C ASP A 97 -39.44 -24.62 28.31
N ILE A 98 -38.96 -24.42 29.56
CA ILE A 98 -38.08 -25.31 30.36
C ILE A 98 -37.94 -24.64 31.74
N VAL A 99 -38.94 -24.81 32.63
CA VAL A 99 -38.73 -24.92 34.09
C VAL A 99 -39.89 -25.76 34.63
N ASP A 100 -39.75 -27.09 34.54
CA ASP A 100 -40.47 -28.02 35.40
C ASP A 100 -39.46 -29.08 35.82
N GLY A 101 -39.02 -29.03 37.08
CA GLY A 101 -38.07 -30.01 37.60
C GLY A 101 -37.31 -29.65 38.87
N ALA A 102 -37.97 -29.09 39.90
CA ALA A 102 -37.49 -29.20 41.28
C ALA A 102 -38.67 -29.02 42.24
N GLY A 103 -39.20 -30.14 42.72
CA GLY A 103 -40.29 -30.17 43.68
C GLY A 103 -39.80 -29.89 45.10
N VAL A 104 -40.60 -29.13 45.85
CA VAL A 104 -40.69 -29.23 47.32
C VAL A 104 -42.18 -29.19 47.67
N LYS A 105 -42.67 -30.29 48.26
CA LYS A 105 -44.01 -30.38 48.85
C LYS A 105 -44.01 -29.73 50.25
N PRO A 106 -45.10 -29.08 50.67
CA PRO A 106 -45.23 -28.54 52.02
C PRO A 106 -45.46 -29.67 53.04
N HIS A 107 -44.74 -29.60 54.17
CA HIS A 107 -45.08 -30.37 55.37
C HIS A 107 -46.22 -29.66 56.12
N SER A 108 -47.21 -30.49 56.48
CA SER A 108 -48.27 -30.42 57.50
C SER A 108 -48.53 -29.13 58.26
#